data_AF-A0A355W819-F1
#
_entry.id   AF-A0A355W819-F1
#
_cell.length_a   1.000
_cell.length_b   1.000
_cell.length_c   1.000
_cell.angle_alpha   90.00
_cell.angle_beta   90.00
_cell.angle_gamma   90.00
#
_symmetry.space_group_name_H-M   'P 1'
#
loop_
_entity.id
_entity.type
_entity.pdbx_description
1 polymer ?
#
loop_
_entity_poly.entity_id
_entity_poly.type
_entity_poly.pdbx_seq_one_letter_code
_entity_poly.pdbx_strand_id
1 'polypeptide(L)'
;MIPVHLYGQSAEMDTVLDFAKDYNLVVIEDAAQAMGSEYGEKRAGSMGDFGCFSFFPSKNSGAFGDGGADDQIEYVVDKISAFYR
;
A
#
# COMPACT_ATOMS: atom_id res chain seq x y z
N MET A 1 1.72 -11.25 -6.48
CA MET A 1 2.79 -10.26 -6.79
C MET A 1 2.75 -9.18 -5.72
N ILE A 2 3.92 -8.64 -5.34
CA ILE A 2 4.01 -7.60 -4.29
C ILE A 2 4.81 -6.40 -4.83
N PRO A 3 4.18 -5.41 -5.47
CA PRO A 3 4.85 -4.15 -5.80
C PRO A 3 5.14 -3.34 -4.53
N VAL A 4 6.33 -2.74 -4.47
CA VAL A 4 6.76 -1.89 -3.36
C VAL A 4 6.80 -0.44 -3.80
N HIS A 5 6.05 0.43 -3.13
CA HIS A 5 6.03 1.87 -3.36
C HIS A 5 7.16 2.52 -2.54
N LEU A 6 8.34 2.60 -3.15
CA LEU A 6 9.55 3.06 -2.48
C LEU A 6 9.62 4.58 -2.39
N TYR A 7 10.13 5.08 -1.26
CA TYR A 7 10.44 6.50 -1.07
C TYR A 7 9.29 7.48 -1.30
N GLY A 8 8.06 7.08 -1.01
CA GLY A 8 6.89 7.93 -1.26
C GLY A 8 6.48 7.99 -2.73
N GLN A 9 7.04 7.16 -3.59
CA GLN A 9 6.68 7.08 -5.00
C GLN A 9 5.95 5.76 -5.28
N SER A 10 4.81 5.86 -5.95
CA SER A 10 4.08 4.68 -6.39
C SER A 10 4.87 3.91 -7.45
N ALA A 11 4.92 2.58 -7.35
CA ALA A 11 5.34 1.72 -8.45
C ALA A 11 4.46 1.96 -9.70
N GLU A 12 4.94 1.49 -10.86
CA GLU A 12 4.17 1.58 -12.11
C GLU A 12 3.04 0.55 -12.09
N MET A 13 1.90 0.95 -11.51
CA MET A 13 0.80 0.08 -11.18
C MET A 13 -0.04 -0.35 -12.37
N ASP A 14 -0.14 0.45 -13.45
CA ASP A 14 -0.91 0.03 -14.63
C ASP A 14 -0.24 -1.19 -15.27
N THR A 15 1.09 -1.15 -15.40
CA THR A 15 1.87 -2.29 -15.94
C THR A 15 1.79 -3.51 -15.02
N VAL A 16 1.89 -3.31 -13.70
CA VAL A 16 1.80 -4.39 -12.72
C VAL A 16 0.43 -5.06 -12.74
N LEU A 17 -0.65 -4.29 -12.79
CA LEU A 17 -2.01 -4.80 -12.78
C LEU A 17 -2.36 -5.52 -14.09
N ASP A 18 -1.94 -4.98 -15.24
CA ASP A 18 -2.13 -5.64 -16.53
C ASP A 18 -1.42 -7.00 -16.57
N PHE A 19 -0.16 -7.04 -16.14
CA PHE A 19 0.58 -8.30 -16.02
C PHE A 19 -0.10 -9.27 -15.05
N ALA A 20 -0.49 -8.81 -13.86
CA ALA A 20 -1.12 -9.68 -12.87
C ALA A 20 -2.44 -10.28 -13.40
N LYS A 21 -3.22 -9.52 -14.15
CA LYS A 21 -4.46 -9.98 -14.79
C LYS A 21 -4.20 -11.08 -15.80
N ASP A 22 -3.18 -10.94 -16.65
CA ASP A 22 -2.84 -11.93 -17.67
C ASP A 22 -2.46 -13.31 -17.07
N TYR A 23 -1.89 -13.30 -15.86
CA TYR A 23 -1.46 -14.51 -15.16
C TYR A 23 -2.35 -14.90 -13.98
N ASN A 24 -3.50 -14.24 -13.81
CA ASN A 24 -4.44 -14.45 -12.70
C ASN A 24 -3.75 -14.42 -11.32
N LEU A 25 -2.90 -13.42 -11.10
CA LEU A 25 -2.14 -13.22 -9.87
C LEU A 25 -2.84 -12.22 -8.95
N VAL A 26 -2.86 -12.52 -7.65
CA VAL A 26 -3.23 -11.55 -6.61
C VAL A 26 -2.12 -10.49 -6.48
N VAL A 27 -2.49 -9.22 -6.32
CA VAL A 27 -1.59 -8.08 -6.13
C VAL A 27 -1.77 -7.52 -4.72
N ILE A 28 -0.69 -7.53 -3.94
CA ILE A 28 -0.63 -6.93 -2.61
C ILE A 28 0.35 -5.77 -2.67
N GLU A 29 -0.14 -4.55 -2.54
CA GLU A 29 0.70 -3.35 -2.52
C GLU A 29 1.43 -3.20 -1.19
N ASP A 30 2.75 -3.07 -1.22
CA ASP A 30 3.53 -2.58 -0.07
C ASP A 30 3.67 -1.06 -0.17
N ALA A 31 2.75 -0.34 0.50
CA ALA A 31 2.71 1.11 0.61
C ALA A 31 3.32 1.62 1.93
N ALA A 32 4.15 0.80 2.59
CA ALA A 32 4.71 1.11 3.88
C ALA A 32 5.48 2.44 3.90
N GLN A 33 6.10 2.85 2.78
CA GLN A 33 6.83 4.12 2.63
C GLN A 33 6.09 5.15 1.76
N ALA A 34 4.87 4.85 1.31
CA ALA A 34 4.13 5.69 0.36
C ALA A 34 2.72 6.03 0.83
N MET A 35 2.51 6.04 2.15
CA MET A 35 1.27 6.54 2.73
C MET A 35 1.03 7.99 2.29
N GLY A 36 -0.13 8.25 1.68
CA GLY A 36 -0.50 9.56 1.15
C GLY A 36 -0.02 9.84 -0.27
N SER A 37 0.78 8.96 -0.87
CA SER A 37 1.19 9.06 -2.27
C SER A 37 0.04 8.72 -3.22
N GLU A 38 0.05 9.36 -4.38
CA GLU A 38 -0.96 9.19 -5.42
C GLU A 38 -0.33 8.60 -6.69
N TYR A 39 -1.13 7.85 -7.44
CA TYR A 39 -0.86 7.39 -8.78
C TYR A 39 -2.09 7.76 -9.63
N GLY A 40 -1.98 8.85 -10.38
CA GLY A 40 -3.14 9.50 -11.00
C GLY A 40 -4.14 9.96 -9.92
N GLU A 41 -5.38 9.49 -10.00
CA GLU A 41 -6.44 9.79 -9.02
C GLU A 41 -6.55 8.75 -7.89
N LYS A 42 -5.70 7.71 -7.90
CA LYS A 42 -5.73 6.61 -6.93
C LYS A 42 -4.64 6.80 -5.89
N ARG A 43 -4.88 6.33 -4.67
CA ARG A 43 -3.87 6.36 -3.59
C ARG A 43 -3.06 5.06 -3.58
N ALA A 44 -1.78 5.15 -3.23
CA ALA A 44 -0.94 3.96 -2.98
C ALA A 44 -1.61 3.05 -1.94
N GLY A 45 -1.61 1.74 -2.19
CA GLY A 45 -2.30 0.74 -1.37
C GLY A 45 -3.79 0.59 -1.64
N SER A 46 -4.33 1.19 -2.71
CA SER A 46 -5.76 1.09 -3.08
C SER A 46 -6.00 0.59 -4.51
N MET A 47 -4.94 0.19 -5.22
CA MET A 47 -4.94 -0.19 -6.63
C MET A 47 -5.00 -1.72 -6.82
N GLY A 48 -4.25 -2.48 -6.03
CA GLY A 48 -4.26 -3.94 -5.99
C GLY A 48 -5.44 -4.52 -5.22
N ASP A 49 -5.36 -5.82 -4.93
CA ASP A 49 -6.37 -6.53 -4.13
C ASP A 49 -6.28 -6.14 -2.66
N PHE A 50 -5.06 -5.96 -2.16
CA PHE A 50 -4.77 -5.57 -0.78
C PHE A 50 -3.67 -4.51 -0.73
N GLY A 51 -3.71 -3.63 0.26
CA GLY A 51 -2.64 -2.65 0.52
C GLY A 51 -2.12 -2.72 1.94
N CYS A 52 -0.80 -2.77 2.09
CA CYS A 52 -0.09 -2.79 3.37
C CYS A 52 0.54 -1.43 3.68
N PHE A 53 0.39 -0.97 4.92
CA PHE A 53 0.99 0.29 5.39
C PHE A 53 1.77 0.09 6.68
N SER A 54 2.73 0.98 6.92
CA SER A 54 3.56 1.00 8.13
C SER A 54 3.52 2.40 8.74
N PHE A 55 3.35 2.44 10.06
CA PHE A 55 3.34 3.68 10.85
C PHE A 55 4.66 3.90 11.59
N PHE A 56 5.75 3.33 11.09
CA PHE A 56 7.06 3.51 11.72
C PHE A 56 7.45 5.01 11.76
N PRO A 57 7.96 5.54 12.89
CA PRO A 57 8.13 6.99 13.11
C PRO A 57 9.02 7.73 12.11
N SER A 58 9.91 7.02 11.42
CA SER A 58 10.82 7.61 10.43
C SER A 58 10.27 7.65 9.00
N LYS A 59 8.97 7.35 8.80
CA LYS A 59 8.28 7.42 7.50
C LYS A 59 7.39 8.66 7.45
N ASN A 60 6.98 9.12 6.26
CA ASN A 60 6.36 10.45 5.99
C ASN A 60 5.14 10.87 6.87
N SER A 61 4.62 10.00 7.73
CA SER A 61 3.60 10.31 8.72
C SER A 61 4.17 10.11 10.13
N GLY A 62 4.93 11.09 10.63
CA GLY A 62 5.37 11.14 12.02
C GLY A 62 4.23 11.61 12.91
N ALA A 63 3.81 10.78 13.88
CA ALA A 63 2.83 11.19 14.88
C ALA A 63 3.42 12.27 15.81
N PHE A 64 2.65 13.33 16.08
CA PHE A 64 2.97 14.35 17.08
C PHE A 64 2.44 13.95 18.47
N GLY A 65 3.29 13.37 19.32
CA GLY A 65 2.99 13.12 20.73
C GLY A 65 3.89 12.05 21.35
N ASP A 66 3.98 12.01 22.69
CA ASP A 66 4.79 11.07 23.52
C ASP A 66 4.37 9.58 23.36
N GLY A 67 4.42 9.08 22.14
CA GLY A 67 4.20 7.68 21.76
C GLY A 67 5.39 7.16 20.99
N GLY A 68 6.57 7.23 21.61
CA GLY A 68 7.74 6.49 21.15
C GLY A 68 7.74 5.10 21.77
N ALA A 69 7.25 4.11 21.03
CA ALA A 69 7.52 2.69 21.27
C ALA A 69 7.68 2.04 19.90
N ASP A 70 8.64 1.13 19.73
CA ASP A 70 8.78 0.32 18.52
C ASP A 70 7.50 -0.52 18.30
N ASP A 71 6.61 -0.08 17.41
CA ASP A 71 5.43 -0.84 17.00
C ASP A 71 5.46 -1.11 15.48
N GLN A 72 5.95 -2.30 15.11
CA GLN A 72 5.73 -2.87 13.78
C GLN A 72 4.26 -3.33 13.66
N ILE A 73 3.37 -2.41 13.32
CA ILE A 73 2.00 -2.75 12.90
C ILE A 73 1.93 -2.56 11.39
N GLU A 74 1.97 -3.68 10.66
CA GLU A 74 1.54 -3.74 9.26
C GLU A 74 0.02 -3.86 9.24
N TYR A 75 -0.67 -2.90 8.63
CA TYR A 75 -2.12 -2.95 8.46
C TYR A 75 -2.47 -3.24 7.00
N VAL A 76 -3.31 -4.26 6.79
CA VAL A 76 -3.91 -4.56 5.48
C VAL A 76 -5.22 -3.79 5.37
N VAL A 77 -5.27 -2.80 4.47
CA VAL A 77 -6.52 -2.15 4.08
C VAL A 77 -7.13 -2.99 2.95
N ASP A 78 -8.33 -3.52 3.16
CA ASP A 78 -9.01 -4.40 2.21
C ASP A 78 -10.31 -3.76 1.67
N LYS A 79 -10.57 -3.97 0.37
CA LYS A 79 -11.83 -3.63 -0.32
C LYS A 79 -12.91 -4.70 -0.04
N ILE A 80 -13.21 -4.94 1.24
CA ILE A 80 -14.06 -6.04 1.75
C ILE A 80 -15.52 -6.04 1.24
N SER A 81 -15.97 -5.05 0.47
CA SER A 81 -17.34 -5.07 -0.07
C SER A 81 -17.52 -5.87 -1.37
N ALA A 82 -16.43 -6.16 -2.11
CA ALA A 82 -16.50 -6.79 -3.43
C ALA A 82 -16.20 -8.30 -3.43
N PHE A 83 -15.42 -8.80 -2.46
CA PHE A 83 -15.02 -10.22 -2.38
C PHE A 83 -16.06 -11.15 -1.73
N TYR A 84 -17.07 -10.59 -1.06
CA TYR A 84 -18.15 -11.32 -0.38
C TYR A 84 -19.51 -11.24 -1.11
N ARG A 85 -19.54 -10.95 -2.42
CA ARG A 85 -20.74 -11.03 -3.26
C ARG A 85 -20.59 -12.04 -4.38
#